data_AF-A0A858RL65-F1
#
_entry.id   AF-A0A858RL65-F1
#
_cell.length_a   1.000
_cell.length_b   1.000
_cell.length_c   1.000
_cell.angle_alpha   90.00
_cell.angle_beta   90.00
_cell.angle_gamma   90.00
#
_symmetry.space_group_name_H-M   'P 1'
#
loop_
_entity.id
_entity.type
_entity.pdbx_description
1 polymer ?
#
loop_
_entity_poly.entity_id
_entity_poly.type
_entity_poly.pdbx_seq_one_letter_code
_entity_poly.pdbx_strand_id
1 'polypeptide(L)'
;MENPYQAPSADSSPPPLPMPGVEGLKNPRLLGLFAVFFYALGTLGEVADHFQRSFPAEIGISALHQHDTYYVVAEGLGLFEWLMLGAFLAGILFFFLWKYRAARNAWILDPSVMKMTPAMSVGCYFIPILNFIWPCRAMAGIAKASYGSTAGVALWWSTQMIALVGGIVVVAMLGEHPPDAVPTMAEHLLLLWSIFTFVCAWKIVMRISKAQAARCAA
;
A
#
# COMPACT_ATOMS: atom_id res chain seq x y z
N MET A 1 -41.40 -28.64 -39.98
CA MET A 1 -40.57 -29.37 -39.01
C MET A 1 -39.14 -28.92 -39.25
N GLU A 2 -38.55 -28.16 -38.34
CA GLU A 2 -37.15 -27.74 -38.45
C GLU A 2 -36.24 -28.96 -38.30
N ASN A 3 -35.19 -29.00 -39.12
CA ASN A 3 -34.23 -30.10 -39.15
C ASN A 3 -33.33 -30.01 -37.89
N PRO A 4 -33.40 -30.98 -36.95
CA PRO A 4 -32.62 -30.93 -35.72
C PRO A 4 -31.10 -31.13 -35.93
N TYR A 5 -30.67 -31.41 -37.16
CA TYR A 5 -29.27 -31.65 -37.52
C TYR A 5 -28.68 -30.57 -38.44
N GLN A 6 -29.29 -29.40 -38.53
CA GLN A 6 -28.73 -28.32 -39.32
C GLN A 6 -27.47 -27.76 -38.63
N ALA A 7 -26.32 -27.92 -39.29
CA ALA A 7 -25.06 -27.37 -38.80
C ALA A 7 -25.16 -25.84 -38.66
N PRO A 8 -24.57 -25.24 -37.60
CA PRO A 8 -24.59 -23.79 -37.41
C PRO A 8 -24.06 -23.08 -38.66
N SER A 9 -24.75 -22.04 -39.13
CA SER A 9 -24.28 -21.27 -40.28
C SER A 9 -22.94 -20.61 -39.93
N ALA A 10 -21.97 -20.69 -40.86
CA ALA A 10 -20.63 -20.12 -40.71
C ALA A 10 -20.62 -18.58 -40.53
N ASP A 11 -21.77 -17.94 -40.71
CA ASP A 11 -21.98 -16.50 -40.57
C ASP A 11 -22.49 -16.08 -39.18
N SER A 12 -22.68 -17.02 -38.26
CA SER A 12 -22.94 -16.71 -36.86
C SER A 12 -21.64 -16.35 -36.13
N SER A 13 -21.04 -15.22 -36.52
CA SER A 13 -20.13 -14.53 -35.59
C SER A 13 -20.89 -14.40 -34.26
N PRO A 14 -20.37 -14.95 -33.14
CA PRO A 14 -21.06 -14.80 -31.87
C PRO A 14 -21.35 -13.30 -31.68
N PRO A 15 -22.56 -12.93 -31.23
CA PRO A 15 -22.88 -11.54 -30.99
C PRO A 15 -21.73 -10.94 -30.16
N PRO A 16 -21.20 -9.76 -30.54
CA PRO A 16 -20.11 -9.15 -29.81
C PRO A 16 -20.49 -9.19 -28.33
N LEU A 17 -19.66 -9.88 -27.52
CA LEU A 17 -19.89 -9.99 -26.09
C LEU A 17 -20.20 -8.59 -25.59
N PRO A 18 -21.31 -8.35 -24.87
CA PRO A 18 -21.57 -7.04 -24.30
C PRO A 18 -20.29 -6.64 -23.58
N MET A 19 -19.72 -5.50 -23.97
CA MET A 19 -18.55 -4.90 -23.31
C MET A 19 -18.80 -5.07 -21.82
N PRO A 20 -17.97 -5.82 -21.06
CA PRO A 20 -18.25 -6.17 -19.68
C PRO A 20 -18.71 -4.92 -18.96
N GLY A 21 -20.00 -4.95 -18.59
CA GLY A 21 -20.73 -3.75 -18.24
C GLY A 21 -20.06 -3.03 -17.08
N VAL A 22 -20.18 -1.70 -17.09
CA VAL A 22 -19.94 -0.84 -15.93
C VAL A 22 -20.75 -1.33 -14.70
N GLU A 23 -21.78 -2.16 -14.92
CA GLU A 23 -22.54 -2.90 -13.93
C GLU A 23 -21.63 -3.64 -12.92
N GLY A 24 -21.62 -3.12 -11.69
CA GLY A 24 -20.87 -3.70 -10.57
C GLY A 24 -19.55 -2.99 -10.25
N LEU A 25 -19.12 -1.99 -11.03
CA LEU A 25 -18.03 -1.10 -10.63
C LEU A 25 -18.44 -0.32 -9.37
N LYS A 26 -17.57 -0.35 -8.35
CA LYS A 26 -17.77 0.40 -7.12
C LYS A 26 -16.68 1.45 -6.98
N ASN A 27 -17.08 2.69 -6.70
CA ASN A 27 -16.13 3.77 -6.49
C ASN A 27 -15.14 3.43 -5.34
N PRO A 28 -13.83 3.34 -5.62
CA PRO A 28 -12.81 3.02 -4.63
C PRO A 28 -12.26 4.26 -3.90
N ARG A 29 -12.64 5.48 -4.32
CA ARG A 29 -11.98 6.72 -3.92
C ARG A 29 -12.00 6.98 -2.42
N LEU A 30 -13.13 6.75 -1.75
CA LEU A 30 -13.22 6.97 -0.31
C LEU A 30 -12.29 6.03 0.48
N LEU A 31 -12.23 4.75 0.10
CA LEU A 31 -11.31 3.79 0.72
C LEU A 31 -9.85 4.15 0.44
N GLY A 32 -9.55 4.62 -0.78
CA GLY A 32 -8.21 5.10 -1.14
C GLY A 32 -7.79 6.33 -0.34
N LEU A 33 -8.72 7.26 -0.08
CA LEU A 33 -8.49 8.43 0.77
C LEU A 33 -8.19 8.03 2.21
N PHE A 34 -8.98 7.13 2.80
CA PHE A 34 -8.72 6.64 4.16
C PHE A 34 -7.37 5.91 4.25
N ALA A 35 -7.04 5.05 3.28
CA ALA A 35 -5.75 4.36 3.25
C ALA A 35 -4.58 5.35 3.23
N VAL A 36 -4.65 6.38 2.38
CA VAL A 36 -3.62 7.43 2.31
C VAL A 36 -3.57 8.27 3.58
N PHE A 37 -4.73 8.63 4.15
CA PHE A 37 -4.80 9.42 5.38
C PHE A 37 -4.09 8.73 6.54
N PHE A 38 -4.38 7.44 6.77
CA PHE A 38 -3.75 6.70 7.86
C PHE A 38 -2.27 6.43 7.61
N TYR A 39 -1.84 6.23 6.35
CA TYR A 39 -0.41 6.16 6.03
C TYR A 39 0.26 7.52 6.32
N ALA A 40 -0.34 8.63 5.90
CA ALA A 40 0.18 9.97 6.20
C ALA A 40 0.33 10.19 7.71
N LEU A 41 -0.66 9.77 8.50
CA LEU A 41 -0.61 9.85 9.96
C LEU A 41 0.54 9.03 10.55
N GLY A 42 0.77 7.81 10.04
CA GLY A 42 1.93 7.00 10.44
C GLY A 42 3.26 7.66 10.10
N THR A 43 3.42 8.18 8.88
CA THR A 43 4.63 8.90 8.47
C THR A 43 4.85 10.18 9.30
N LEU A 44 3.79 10.91 9.65
CA LEU A 44 3.88 12.05 10.56
C LEU A 44 4.29 11.63 11.98
N GLY A 45 3.80 10.48 12.45
CA GLY A 45 4.24 9.87 13.71
C GLY A 45 5.73 9.56 13.73
N GLU A 46 6.27 8.95 12.66
CA GLU A 46 7.70 8.69 12.50
C GLU A 46 8.53 9.99 12.51
N VAL A 47 8.06 11.03 11.83
CA VAL A 47 8.71 12.35 11.83
C VAL A 47 8.70 12.95 13.24
N ALA A 48 7.56 12.93 13.93
CA ALA A 48 7.43 13.49 15.27
C ALA A 48 8.33 12.77 16.29
N ASP A 49 8.36 11.44 16.26
CA ASP A 49 9.26 10.62 17.08
C ASP A 49 10.74 10.96 16.81
N HIS A 50 11.13 11.07 15.53
CA HIS A 50 12.49 11.45 15.16
C HIS A 50 12.89 12.84 15.69
N PHE A 51 11.99 13.83 15.57
CA PHE A 51 12.21 15.17 16.08
C PHE A 51 12.35 15.18 17.61
N GLN A 52 11.50 14.44 18.32
CA GLN A 52 11.56 14.33 19.77
C GLN A 52 12.89 13.71 20.23
N ARG A 53 13.36 12.66 19.55
CA ARG A 53 14.66 12.02 19.85
C ARG A 53 15.86 12.92 19.53
N SER A 54 15.77 13.75 18.49
CA SER A 54 16.88 14.58 18.02
C SER A 54 17.04 15.91 18.78
N PHE A 55 15.96 16.45 19.37
CA PHE A 55 15.96 17.77 20.02
C PHE A 55 15.36 17.77 21.45
N PRO A 56 15.86 16.94 22.37
CA PRO A 56 15.24 16.76 23.69
C PRO A 56 15.31 18.00 24.60
N ALA A 57 16.31 18.85 24.45
CA ALA A 57 16.54 20.01 25.32
C ALA A 57 15.69 21.24 24.95
N GLU A 58 15.24 21.37 23.69
CA GLU A 58 14.55 22.57 23.20
C GLU A 58 13.04 22.55 23.43
N ILE A 59 12.45 21.36 23.64
CA ILE A 59 10.99 21.20 23.79
C ILE A 59 10.55 21.36 25.26
N GLY A 60 11.46 21.54 26.22
CA GLY A 60 11.14 21.72 27.63
C GLY A 60 10.51 20.48 28.31
N ILE A 61 10.47 19.33 27.62
CA ILE A 61 10.01 18.03 28.12
C ILE A 61 11.22 17.23 28.61
N SER A 62 12.13 17.87 29.35
CA SER A 62 13.40 17.26 29.76
C SER A 62 13.27 16.31 30.97
N ALA A 63 12.12 16.28 31.65
CA ALA A 63 12.00 15.61 32.95
C ALA A 63 11.06 14.40 32.99
N LEU A 64 10.37 14.03 31.91
CA LEU A 64 9.36 12.96 31.92
C LEU A 64 9.72 11.70 31.12
N HIS A 65 10.90 11.63 30.48
CA HIS A 65 11.16 10.52 29.56
C HIS A 65 12.58 9.93 29.56
N GLN A 66 13.49 10.45 30.38
CA GLN A 66 14.86 9.92 30.41
C GLN A 66 14.99 8.62 31.23
N HIS A 67 13.89 8.07 31.77
CA HIS A 67 13.93 6.90 32.65
C HIS A 67 13.34 5.59 32.06
N ASP A 68 12.65 5.58 30.92
CA ASP A 68 11.78 4.43 30.58
C ASP A 68 11.91 3.81 29.18
N THR A 69 13.00 4.01 28.43
CA THR A 69 13.16 3.27 27.15
C THR A 69 13.35 1.75 27.36
N TYR A 70 13.61 1.29 28.59
CA TYR A 70 13.72 -0.13 28.97
C TYR A 70 12.71 -0.62 30.03
N TYR A 71 11.94 0.26 30.70
CA TYR A 71 10.98 -0.12 31.75
C TYR A 71 9.51 -0.15 31.31
N VAL A 72 9.18 0.24 30.07
CA VAL A 72 7.80 0.27 29.51
C VAL A 72 7.08 -1.10 29.51
N VAL A 73 7.80 -2.22 29.65
CA VAL A 73 7.14 -3.54 29.79
C VAL A 73 6.39 -3.68 31.13
N ALA A 74 6.72 -2.89 32.15
CA ALA A 74 6.06 -2.94 33.46
C ALA A 74 4.86 -1.97 33.59
N GLU A 75 4.84 -0.84 32.88
CA GLU A 75 3.77 0.18 32.98
C GLU A 75 2.86 0.29 31.73
N GLY A 76 3.20 -0.42 30.65
CA GLY A 76 2.42 -0.47 29.41
C GLY A 76 2.76 0.65 28.43
N LEU A 77 2.50 0.40 27.13
CA LEU A 77 2.60 1.41 26.08
C LEU A 77 1.71 2.62 26.44
N GLY A 78 2.22 3.84 26.29
CA GLY A 78 1.44 5.05 26.52
C GLY A 78 0.25 5.16 25.58
N LEU A 79 -0.71 6.05 25.91
CA LEU A 79 -1.92 6.25 25.11
C LEU A 79 -1.57 6.65 23.67
N PHE A 80 -0.51 7.42 23.47
CA PHE A 80 -0.08 7.87 22.15
C PHE A 80 0.37 6.70 21.26
N GLU A 81 1.17 5.78 21.78
CA GLU A 81 1.66 4.60 21.09
C GLU A 81 0.51 3.68 20.69
N TRP A 82 -0.47 3.48 21.59
CA TRP A 82 -1.69 2.73 21.27
C TRP A 82 -2.51 3.39 20.17
N LEU A 83 -2.65 4.72 20.19
CA LEU A 83 -3.35 5.45 19.13
C LEU A 83 -2.63 5.33 17.79
N MET A 84 -1.30 5.42 17.78
CA MET A 84 -0.48 5.26 16.58
C MET A 84 -0.54 3.83 16.03
N LEU A 85 -0.50 2.81 16.90
CA LEU A 85 -0.71 1.42 16.51
C LEU A 85 -2.11 1.23 15.92
N GLY A 86 -3.14 1.79 16.55
CA GLY A 86 -4.51 1.77 16.03
C GLY A 86 -4.64 2.43 14.66
N ALA A 87 -4.02 3.59 14.46
CA ALA A 87 -3.96 4.28 13.18
C ALA A 87 -3.24 3.45 12.10
N PHE A 88 -2.13 2.80 12.46
CA PHE A 88 -1.38 1.92 11.56
C PHE A 88 -2.23 0.73 11.11
N LEU A 89 -2.89 0.05 12.04
CA LEU A 89 -3.79 -1.09 11.74
C LEU A 89 -4.98 -0.65 10.90
N ALA A 90 -5.57 0.51 11.20
CA ALA A 90 -6.63 1.09 10.38
C ALA A 90 -6.13 1.36 8.94
N GLY A 91 -4.91 1.89 8.79
CA GLY A 91 -4.27 2.09 7.49
C GLY A 91 -4.13 0.80 6.68
N ILE A 92 -3.64 -0.28 7.30
CA ILE A 92 -3.56 -1.60 6.67
C ILE A 92 -4.94 -2.07 6.22
N LEU A 93 -5.94 -1.98 7.11
CA LEU A 93 -7.31 -2.41 6.82
C LEU A 93 -7.89 -1.65 5.62
N PHE A 94 -7.85 -0.31 5.65
CA PHE A 94 -8.38 0.51 4.56
C PHE A 94 -7.62 0.29 3.25
N PHE A 95 -6.31 0.11 3.31
CA PHE A 95 -5.51 -0.24 2.14
C PHE A 95 -5.93 -1.58 1.53
N PHE A 96 -6.18 -2.61 2.35
CA PHE A 96 -6.65 -3.91 1.87
C PHE A 96 -8.07 -3.86 1.32
N LEU A 97 -8.99 -3.17 1.99
CA LEU A 97 -10.36 -2.97 1.48
C LEU A 97 -10.35 -2.21 0.14
N TRP A 98 -9.53 -1.17 0.06
CA TRP A 98 -9.31 -0.42 -1.18
C TRP A 98 -8.73 -1.32 -2.28
N LYS A 99 -7.65 -2.05 -1.99
CA LYS A 99 -6.95 -2.90 -2.95
C LYS A 99 -7.86 -4.01 -3.48
N TYR A 100 -8.61 -4.67 -2.60
CA TYR A 100 -9.61 -5.67 -2.99
C TYR A 100 -10.65 -5.09 -3.95
N ARG A 101 -11.20 -3.92 -3.63
CA ARG A 101 -12.17 -3.25 -4.49
C ARG A 101 -11.55 -2.83 -5.82
N ALA A 102 -10.35 -2.26 -5.81
CA ALA A 102 -9.64 -1.84 -7.01
C ALA A 102 -9.28 -3.03 -7.91
N ALA A 103 -8.92 -4.17 -7.33
CA ALA A 103 -8.70 -5.44 -8.03
C ALA A 103 -9.98 -5.98 -8.66
N ARG A 104 -11.11 -5.93 -7.94
CA ARG A 104 -12.40 -6.35 -8.48
C ARG A 104 -12.85 -5.44 -9.62
N ASN A 105 -12.67 -4.13 -9.49
CA ASN A 105 -12.93 -3.20 -10.59
C ASN A 105 -12.03 -3.49 -11.79
N ALA A 106 -10.74 -3.78 -11.57
CA ALA A 106 -9.81 -4.12 -12.64
C ALA A 106 -10.20 -5.42 -13.37
N TRP A 107 -10.75 -6.42 -12.65
CA TRP A 107 -11.33 -7.63 -13.26
C TRP A 107 -12.47 -7.32 -14.21
N ILE A 108 -13.33 -6.35 -13.85
CA ILE A 108 -14.48 -5.95 -14.68
C ILE A 108 -13.99 -5.14 -15.89
N LEU A 109 -13.05 -4.20 -15.68
CA LEU A 109 -12.54 -3.31 -16.72
C LEU A 109 -11.72 -4.03 -17.79
N ASP A 110 -10.79 -4.89 -17.38
CA ASP A 110 -9.94 -5.64 -18.30
C ASP A 110 -9.50 -6.98 -17.67
N PRO A 111 -10.32 -8.05 -17.86
CA PRO A 111 -10.01 -9.39 -17.39
C PRO A 111 -8.71 -9.96 -17.99
N SER A 112 -8.31 -9.52 -19.19
CA SER A 112 -7.13 -10.05 -19.87
C SER A 112 -5.82 -9.65 -19.18
N VAL A 113 -5.83 -8.47 -18.56
CA VAL A 113 -4.69 -7.91 -17.82
C VAL A 113 -4.70 -8.33 -16.35
N MET A 114 -5.85 -8.31 -15.69
CA MET A 114 -5.95 -8.60 -14.26
C MET A 114 -6.15 -10.09 -13.98
N LYS A 115 -5.09 -10.88 -14.13
CA LYS A 115 -5.13 -12.35 -13.95
C LYS A 115 -5.29 -12.82 -12.50
N MET A 116 -4.91 -11.99 -11.53
CA MET A 116 -4.93 -12.35 -10.11
C MET A 116 -6.30 -12.03 -9.51
N THR A 117 -6.90 -12.96 -8.77
CA THR A 117 -8.20 -12.73 -8.13
C THR A 117 -8.14 -11.60 -7.09
N PRO A 118 -9.25 -10.88 -6.83
CA PRO A 118 -9.29 -9.83 -5.80
C PRO A 118 -8.88 -10.34 -4.42
N ALA A 119 -9.28 -11.56 -4.05
CA ALA A 119 -8.86 -12.19 -2.80
C ALA A 119 -7.34 -12.41 -2.76
N MET A 120 -6.75 -12.98 -3.81
CA MET A 120 -5.29 -13.19 -3.86
C MET A 120 -4.49 -11.89 -3.90
N SER A 121 -5.06 -10.81 -4.44
CA SER A 121 -4.43 -9.49 -4.45
C SER A 121 -4.13 -8.95 -3.05
N VAL A 122 -4.92 -9.37 -2.05
CA VAL A 122 -4.74 -9.02 -0.63
C VAL A 122 -4.09 -10.17 0.14
N GLY A 123 -4.52 -11.41 -0.08
CA GLY A 123 -4.05 -12.59 0.65
C GLY A 123 -2.53 -12.82 0.56
N CYS A 124 -1.90 -12.41 -0.55
CA CYS A 124 -0.46 -12.57 -0.73
C CYS A 124 0.42 -11.81 0.28
N TYR A 125 -0.09 -10.77 0.97
CA TYR A 125 0.67 -10.06 2.01
C TYR A 125 0.91 -10.91 3.26
N PHE A 126 0.06 -11.91 3.50
CA PHE A 126 0.16 -12.78 4.68
C PHE A 126 1.09 -13.99 4.46
N ILE A 127 1.58 -14.18 3.24
CA ILE A 127 2.48 -15.29 2.90
C ILE A 127 3.86 -14.68 2.65
N PRO A 128 4.85 -14.86 3.56
CA PRO A 128 6.12 -14.14 3.51
C PRO A 128 6.83 -14.19 2.16
N ILE A 129 6.89 -15.36 1.53
CA ILE A 129 7.54 -15.55 0.22
C ILE A 129 6.79 -14.82 -0.90
N LEU A 130 5.45 -14.84 -0.88
CA LEU A 130 4.66 -14.18 -1.92
C LEU A 130 4.67 -12.66 -1.77
N ASN A 131 4.83 -12.16 -0.54
CA ASN A 131 4.83 -10.74 -0.22
C ASN A 131 5.91 -9.94 -0.98
N PHE A 132 6.97 -10.59 -1.48
CA PHE A 132 8.03 -9.93 -2.25
C PHE A 132 7.65 -9.59 -3.71
N ILE A 133 6.77 -10.38 -4.34
CA ILE A 133 6.56 -10.31 -5.80
C ILE A 133 5.08 -10.09 -6.14
N TRP A 134 4.18 -10.78 -5.44
CA TRP A 134 2.77 -10.82 -5.80
C TRP A 134 2.04 -9.50 -5.56
N PRO A 135 2.34 -8.73 -4.49
CA PRO A 135 1.78 -7.40 -4.34
C PRO A 135 2.07 -6.47 -5.52
N CYS A 136 3.32 -6.48 -6.02
CA CYS A 136 3.73 -5.70 -7.19
C CYS A 136 2.95 -6.11 -8.44
N ARG A 137 2.87 -7.43 -8.71
CA ARG A 137 2.11 -7.96 -9.86
C ARG A 137 0.64 -7.61 -9.80
N ALA A 138 0.02 -7.71 -8.62
CA ALA A 138 -1.38 -7.35 -8.42
C ALA A 138 -1.61 -5.85 -8.69
N MET A 139 -0.78 -4.99 -8.11
CA MET A 139 -0.88 -3.54 -8.30
C MET A 139 -0.61 -3.13 -9.75
N ALA A 140 0.32 -3.79 -10.43
CA ALA A 140 0.61 -3.56 -11.85
C ALA A 140 -0.60 -3.93 -12.73
N GLY A 141 -1.25 -5.06 -12.45
CA GLY A 141 -2.51 -5.45 -13.11
C GLY A 141 -3.61 -4.41 -12.89
N ILE A 142 -3.81 -3.96 -11.65
CA ILE A 142 -4.79 -2.93 -11.31
C ILE A 142 -4.49 -1.62 -12.05
N ALA A 143 -3.25 -1.14 -12.01
CA ALA A 143 -2.84 0.11 -12.64
C ALA A 143 -2.99 0.06 -14.16
N LYS A 144 -2.57 -1.05 -14.79
CA LYS A 144 -2.69 -1.26 -16.23
C LYS A 144 -4.15 -1.30 -16.68
N ALA A 145 -5.02 -2.04 -15.98
CA ALA A 145 -6.46 -2.06 -16.27
C ALA A 145 -7.15 -0.70 -16.01
N SER A 146 -6.66 0.09 -15.05
CA SER A 146 -7.29 1.36 -14.68
C SER A 146 -6.91 2.52 -15.60
N TYR A 147 -5.63 2.66 -15.94
CA TYR A 147 -5.12 3.79 -16.73
C TYR A 147 -3.97 3.44 -17.69
N GLY A 148 -3.68 2.16 -17.90
CA GLY A 148 -2.77 1.69 -18.96
C GLY A 148 -1.27 1.74 -18.66
N SER A 149 -0.82 2.12 -17.46
CA SER A 149 0.61 2.23 -17.15
C SER A 149 1.00 1.63 -15.81
N THR A 150 2.12 0.89 -15.80
CA THR A 150 2.68 0.20 -14.62
C THR A 150 3.91 0.91 -14.03
N ALA A 151 4.42 1.96 -14.68
CA ALA A 151 5.66 2.62 -14.29
C ALA A 151 5.63 3.15 -12.84
N GLY A 152 4.50 3.74 -12.43
CA GLY A 152 4.31 4.19 -11.05
C GLY A 152 4.40 3.04 -10.05
N VAL A 153 3.79 1.90 -10.37
CA VAL A 153 3.82 0.70 -9.50
C VAL A 153 5.24 0.17 -9.36
N ALA A 154 6.00 0.10 -10.45
CA ALA A 154 7.39 -0.32 -10.41
C ALA A 154 8.21 0.61 -9.49
N LEU A 155 8.06 1.93 -9.63
CA LEU A 155 8.75 2.90 -8.78
C LEU A 155 8.40 2.70 -7.29
N TRP A 156 7.12 2.69 -6.94
CA TRP A 156 6.69 2.51 -5.54
C TRP A 156 7.10 1.17 -4.96
N TRP A 157 7.04 0.09 -5.74
CA TRP A 157 7.48 -1.20 -5.23
C TRP A 157 8.99 -1.23 -5.00
N SER A 158 9.77 -0.63 -5.90
CA SER A 158 11.21 -0.47 -5.69
C SER A 158 11.52 0.32 -4.42
N THR A 159 10.74 1.37 -4.09
CA THR A 159 10.98 2.11 -2.84
C THR A 159 10.75 1.25 -1.60
N GLN A 160 9.74 0.37 -1.62
CA GLN A 160 9.48 -0.59 -0.54
C GLN A 160 10.61 -1.63 -0.41
N MET A 161 11.13 -2.14 -1.53
CA MET A 161 12.24 -3.11 -1.50
C MET A 161 13.54 -2.47 -0.98
N ILE A 162 13.81 -1.22 -1.36
CA ILE A 162 14.96 -0.47 -0.83
C ILE A 162 14.80 -0.20 0.67
N ALA A 163 13.59 0.19 1.11
CA ALA A 163 13.32 0.40 2.54
C ALA A 163 13.53 -0.89 3.36
N LEU A 164 13.04 -2.04 2.83
CA LEU A 164 13.23 -3.33 3.47
C LEU A 164 14.71 -3.70 3.62
N VAL A 165 15.49 -3.59 2.55
CA VAL A 165 16.93 -3.88 2.58
C VAL A 165 17.67 -2.89 3.48
N GLY A 166 17.33 -1.61 3.41
CA GLY A 166 17.89 -0.55 4.25
C GLY A 166 17.69 -0.84 5.74
N GLY A 167 16.48 -1.28 6.14
CA GLY A 167 16.19 -1.69 7.52
C GLY A 167 17.05 -2.87 7.98
N ILE A 168 17.21 -3.90 7.14
CA ILE A 168 18.07 -5.06 7.45
C ILE A 168 19.53 -4.62 7.63
N VAL A 169 20.04 -3.74 6.76
CA VAL A 169 21.40 -3.24 6.84
C VAL A 169 21.63 -2.43 8.12
N VAL A 170 20.70 -1.53 8.48
CA VAL A 170 20.80 -0.76 9.72
C VAL A 170 20.82 -1.68 10.94
N VAL A 171 19.94 -2.69 11.00
CA VAL A 171 19.93 -3.65 12.11
C VAL A 171 21.25 -4.44 12.18
N ALA A 172 21.81 -4.85 11.04
CA ALA A 172 23.10 -5.53 11.01
C ALA A 172 24.25 -4.64 11.51
N MET A 173 24.28 -3.36 11.10
CA MET A 173 25.29 -2.39 11.53
C MET A 173 25.21 -2.07 13.02
N LEU A 174 24.01 -2.01 13.60
CA LEU A 174 23.80 -1.82 15.03
C LEU A 174 24.37 -2.97 15.87
N GLY A 175 24.53 -4.17 15.30
CA GLY A 175 25.14 -5.31 15.96
C GLY A 175 26.68 -5.26 16.04
N GLU A 176 27.33 -4.42 15.21
CA GLU A 176 28.78 -4.45 15.03
C GLU A 176 29.51 -3.18 15.53
N HIS A 177 28.80 -2.07 15.78
CA HIS A 177 29.41 -0.78 16.14
C HIS A 177 28.86 -0.19 17.44
N PRO A 178 29.69 0.52 18.23
CA PRO A 178 29.22 1.33 19.34
C PRO A 178 28.30 2.46 18.82
N PRO A 179 27.27 2.85 19.61
CA PRO A 179 26.07 3.55 19.14
C PRO A 179 26.24 5.01 18.64
N ASP A 180 27.46 5.54 18.56
CA ASP A 180 27.70 6.98 18.71
C ASP A 180 28.25 7.75 17.49
N ALA A 181 28.19 7.22 16.26
CA ALA A 181 28.44 8.07 15.06
C ALA A 181 27.73 7.67 13.75
N VAL A 182 27.57 6.38 13.49
CA VAL A 182 26.99 5.85 12.21
C VAL A 182 25.45 5.78 12.18
N PRO A 183 24.71 5.57 13.29
CA PRO A 183 23.24 5.44 13.25
C PRO A 183 22.51 6.71 12.82
N THR A 184 23.00 7.89 13.23
CA THR A 184 22.25 9.14 13.09
C THR A 184 22.05 9.55 11.63
N MET A 185 23.08 9.47 10.78
CA MET A 185 22.93 9.82 9.36
C MET A 185 22.01 8.85 8.61
N ALA A 186 22.11 7.55 8.92
CA ALA A 186 21.26 6.53 8.33
C ALA A 186 19.78 6.74 8.70
N GLU A 187 19.49 7.10 9.95
CA GLU A 187 18.13 7.42 10.40
C GLU A 187 17.52 8.61 9.64
N HIS A 188 18.27 9.70 9.45
CA HIS A 188 17.78 10.85 8.67
C HIS A 188 17.49 10.47 7.20
N LEU A 189 18.36 9.68 6.58
CA LEU A 189 18.17 9.21 5.21
C LEU A 189 16.95 8.28 5.10
N LEU A 190 16.75 7.38 6.06
CA LEU A 190 15.59 6.50 6.11
C LEU A 190 14.29 7.27 6.32
N LEU A 191 14.28 8.32 7.13
CA LEU A 191 13.11 9.18 7.31
C LEU A 191 12.75 9.92 6.01
N LEU A 192 13.73 10.51 5.33
CA LEU A 192 13.51 11.12 4.02
C LEU A 192 13.00 10.09 3.00
N TRP A 193 13.51 8.86 3.07
CA TRP A 193 13.07 7.76 2.23
C TRP A 193 11.64 7.31 2.54
N SER A 194 11.21 7.33 3.81
CA SER A 194 9.84 6.97 4.20
C SER A 194 8.84 8.00 3.67
N ILE A 195 9.16 9.29 3.76
CA ILE A 195 8.38 10.39 3.16
C ILE A 195 8.29 10.21 1.64
N PHE A 196 9.40 9.92 0.97
CA PHE A 196 9.41 9.68 -0.47
C PHE A 196 8.54 8.48 -0.87
N THR A 197 8.65 7.38 -0.13
CA THR A 197 7.85 6.16 -0.30
C THR A 197 6.35 6.46 -0.13
N PHE A 198 5.99 7.25 0.88
CA PHE A 198 4.61 7.71 1.09
C PHE A 198 4.10 8.50 -0.12
N VAL A 199 4.88 9.46 -0.64
CA VAL A 199 4.48 10.26 -1.82
C VAL A 199 4.25 9.38 -3.05
N CYS A 200 5.11 8.37 -3.26
CA CYS A 200 4.93 7.38 -4.33
C CYS A 200 3.64 6.57 -4.15
N ALA A 201 3.38 6.08 -2.93
CA ALA A 201 2.16 5.32 -2.61
C ALA A 201 0.90 6.17 -2.81
N TRP A 202 0.90 7.39 -2.28
CA TRP A 202 -0.19 8.36 -2.41
C TRP A 202 -0.54 8.61 -3.88
N LYS A 203 0.45 8.93 -4.71
CA LYS A 203 0.25 9.20 -6.14
C LYS A 203 -0.41 8.02 -6.84
N ILE A 204 0.01 6.79 -6.56
CA ILE A 204 -0.53 5.59 -7.23
C ILE A 204 -1.95 5.30 -6.76
N VAL A 205 -2.18 5.28 -5.45
CA VAL A 205 -3.50 5.02 -4.86
C VAL A 205 -4.52 6.02 -5.40
N MET A 206 -4.17 7.31 -5.44
CA MET A 206 -5.07 8.35 -5.94
C MET A 206 -5.26 8.30 -7.45
N ARG A 207 -4.22 7.97 -8.22
CA ARG A 207 -4.33 7.86 -9.68
C ARG A 207 -5.23 6.68 -10.08
N ILE A 208 -5.05 5.52 -9.47
CA ILE A 208 -5.95 4.35 -9.65
C ILE A 208 -7.36 4.74 -9.23
N SER A 209 -7.52 5.32 -8.04
CA SER A 209 -8.84 5.65 -7.50
C SER A 209 -9.59 6.66 -8.37
N LYS A 210 -8.90 7.69 -8.86
CA LYS A 210 -9.47 8.70 -9.76
C LYS A 210 -9.86 8.09 -11.10
N ALA A 211 -8.99 7.26 -11.69
CA ALA A 211 -9.26 6.62 -12.97
C ALA A 211 -10.48 5.69 -12.90
N GLN A 212 -10.55 4.84 -11.88
CA GLN A 212 -11.70 3.94 -11.69
C GLN A 212 -12.98 4.70 -11.30
N ALA A 213 -12.90 5.75 -10.48
CA ALA A 213 -14.05 6.57 -10.13
C ALA A 213 -14.64 7.31 -11.35
N ALA A 214 -13.80 7.78 -12.27
CA ALA A 214 -14.25 8.41 -13.51
C ALA A 214 -15.05 7.42 -14.39
N ARG A 215 -14.66 6.15 -14.41
CA ARG A 215 -15.38 5.08 -15.12
C ARG A 215 -16.70 4.68 -14.46
N CYS A 216 -16.83 4.85 -13.14
CA CYS A 216 -18.09 4.59 -12.44
C CYS A 216 -19.16 5.66 -12.70
N ALA A 217 -18.75 6.84 -13.17
CA ALA A 217 -19.64 7.98 -13.41
C ALA A 217 -20.04 8.14 -14.88
N ALA A 218 -19.51 7.28 -15.76
CA ALA A 218 -19.77 7.22 -17.20
C ALA A 218 -20.77 6.11 -17.50
#